data_AF-A0AA42BI61-F1
#
_entry.id   AF-A0AA42BI61-F1
#
_cell.length_a   1.000
_cell.length_b   1.000
_cell.length_c   1.000
_cell.angle_alpha   90.00
_cell.angle_beta   90.00
_cell.angle_gamma   90.00
#
_symmetry.space_group_name_H-M   'P 1'
#
loop_
_entity.id
_entity.type
_entity.pdbx_description
1 polymer ?
#
loop_
_entity_poly.entity_id
_entity_poly.type
_entity_poly.pdbx_seq_one_letter_code
_entity_poly.pdbx_strand_id
1 'polypeptide(L)'
;MTTPDSPVSALLNWIVATPSESRLDMLALTVYPLSQYVKGLDFSTEDGGGAALRAWLTQTADTPIVAASKLRTVVGHLNEVIKDRASAESWALAKQRMVSSAAAIRADETMEASRREEMLAMAQRVAEGFPARHQAGIELATSWETLRASGLSTTAIKEWEDRLQAADWASRKPQ
;
A
#
# COMPACT_ATOMS: atom_id res chain seq x y z
N MET A 1 4.61 -18.04 23.47
CA MET A 1 4.86 -16.62 23.21
C MET A 1 4.62 -16.40 21.73
N THR A 2 3.54 -15.70 21.36
CA THR A 2 3.31 -15.29 19.97
C THR A 2 4.40 -14.30 19.61
N THR A 3 5.19 -14.61 18.58
CA THR A 3 6.13 -13.68 17.97
C THR A 3 5.40 -12.35 17.79
N PRO A 4 5.90 -11.19 18.26
CA PRO A 4 5.24 -9.94 17.95
C PRO A 4 5.18 -9.83 16.42
N ASP A 5 3.97 -9.71 15.89
CA ASP A 5 3.71 -9.59 14.46
C ASP A 5 4.67 -8.54 13.89
N SER A 6 5.47 -8.92 12.89
CA SER A 6 6.36 -7.97 12.24
C SER A 6 5.53 -6.78 11.74
N PRO A 7 6.07 -5.55 11.66
CA PRO A 7 5.36 -4.42 11.05
C PRO A 7 4.80 -4.76 9.65
N VAL A 8 5.50 -5.60 8.88
CA VAL A 8 4.99 -6.15 7.61
C VAL A 8 3.74 -7.01 7.82
N SER A 9 3.75 -7.93 8.78
CA SER A 9 2.59 -8.77 9.14
C SER A 9 1.41 -7.92 9.60
N ALA A 10 1.64 -6.91 10.44
CA ALA A 10 0.61 -6.00 10.92
C ALA A 10 -0.07 -5.24 9.77
N LEU A 11 0.72 -4.71 8.83
CA LEU A 11 0.21 -4.07 7.62
C LEU A 11 -0.62 -5.05 6.76
N LEU A 12 -0.08 -6.23 6.48
CA LEU A 12 -0.75 -7.21 5.62
C LEU A 12 -2.05 -7.74 6.25
N ASN A 13 -2.08 -7.94 7.57
CA ASN A 13 -3.28 -8.34 8.28
C ASN A 13 -4.34 -7.25 8.24
N TRP A 14 -3.95 -5.98 8.42
CA TRP A 14 -4.87 -4.86 8.27
C TRP A 14 -5.43 -4.75 6.85
N ILE A 15 -4.59 -4.88 5.81
CA ILE A 15 -5.05 -4.90 4.41
C ILE A 15 -6.08 -6.02 4.19
N VAL A 16 -5.85 -7.22 4.72
CA VAL A 16 -6.80 -8.34 4.59
C VAL A 16 -8.12 -8.05 5.31
N ALA A 17 -8.05 -7.43 6.49
CA ALA A 17 -9.23 -7.07 7.29
C ALA A 17 -10.04 -5.90 6.71
N THR A 18 -9.43 -5.05 5.88
CA THR A 18 -10.13 -3.96 5.20
C THR A 18 -11.23 -4.52 4.28
N PRO A 19 -12.47 -3.98 4.34
CA PRO A 19 -13.56 -4.37 3.45
C PRO A 19 -13.13 -4.34 1.98
N SER A 20 -13.56 -5.33 1.20
CA SER A 20 -13.11 -5.53 -0.19
C SER A 20 -13.24 -4.28 -1.06
N GLU A 21 -14.32 -3.52 -0.88
CA GLU A 21 -14.59 -2.29 -1.61
C GLU A 21 -13.57 -1.18 -1.33
N SER A 22 -13.28 -0.90 -0.06
CA SER A 22 -12.27 0.08 0.35
C SER A 22 -10.85 -0.40 0.06
N ARG A 23 -10.63 -1.71 0.15
CA ARG A 23 -9.34 -2.36 -0.11
C ARG A 23 -8.92 -2.21 -1.55
N LEU A 24 -9.81 -2.47 -2.51
CA LEU A 24 -9.51 -2.32 -3.94
C LEU A 24 -9.08 -0.88 -4.24
N ASP A 25 -9.86 0.10 -3.78
CA ASP A 25 -9.60 1.52 -4.04
C ASP A 25 -8.29 1.99 -3.41
N MET A 26 -7.96 1.50 -2.21
CA MET A 26 -6.71 1.79 -1.52
C MET A 26 -5.50 1.16 -2.20
N LEU A 27 -5.59 -0.13 -2.54
CA LEU A 27 -4.49 -0.86 -3.17
C LEU A 27 -4.25 -0.36 -4.60
N ALA A 28 -5.29 -0.06 -5.37
CA ALA A 28 -5.17 0.60 -6.66
C ALA A 28 -4.38 1.91 -6.59
N LEU A 29 -4.72 2.78 -5.63
CA LEU A 29 -4.05 4.07 -5.46
C LEU A 29 -2.67 3.99 -4.81
N THR A 30 -2.29 2.83 -4.27
CA THR A 30 -0.99 2.62 -3.62
C THR A 30 -0.05 1.84 -4.52
N VAL A 31 -0.49 0.68 -5.00
CA VAL A 31 0.34 -0.31 -5.70
C VAL A 31 0.57 0.08 -7.15
N TYR A 32 -0.40 0.67 -7.86
CA TYR A 32 -0.17 1.10 -9.24
C TYR A 32 0.89 2.23 -9.35
N PRO A 33 0.83 3.33 -8.58
CA PRO A 33 1.90 4.31 -8.62
C PRO A 33 3.26 3.70 -8.24
N LEU A 34 3.28 2.81 -7.24
CA LEU A 34 4.50 2.11 -6.84
C LEU A 34 5.06 1.21 -7.93
N SER A 35 4.22 0.50 -8.68
CA SER A 35 4.66 -0.38 -9.78
C SER A 35 5.41 0.37 -10.88
N GLN A 36 5.18 1.68 -11.03
CA GLN A 36 5.90 2.51 -12.00
C GLN A 36 7.36 2.75 -11.61
N TYR A 37 7.68 2.69 -10.32
CA TYR A 37 9.02 2.95 -9.79
C TYR A 37 9.73 1.67 -9.32
N VAL A 38 8.97 0.67 -8.91
CA VAL A 38 9.47 -0.57 -8.31
C VAL A 38 9.44 -1.68 -9.34
N LYS A 39 10.63 -2.03 -9.86
CA LYS A 39 10.77 -3.22 -10.72
C LYS A 39 10.31 -4.48 -9.99
N GLY A 40 9.43 -5.25 -10.62
CA GLY A 40 8.92 -6.52 -10.10
C GLY A 40 7.71 -6.42 -9.18
N LEU A 41 7.21 -5.22 -8.87
CA LEU A 41 5.91 -5.04 -8.25
C LEU A 41 4.88 -4.87 -9.36
N ASP A 42 4.13 -5.93 -9.68
CA ASP A 42 3.16 -5.89 -10.76
C ASP A 42 1.73 -5.66 -10.25
N PHE A 43 1.03 -4.68 -10.79
CA PHE A 43 -0.34 -4.40 -10.41
C PHE A 43 -1.32 -5.30 -11.20
N SER A 44 -2.14 -6.08 -10.49
CA SER A 44 -3.27 -6.84 -11.06
C SER A 44 -4.61 -6.18 -10.70
N THR A 45 -5.54 -6.15 -11.66
CA THR A 45 -6.88 -5.58 -11.51
C THR A 45 -7.84 -6.51 -10.75
N GLU A 46 -7.54 -7.82 -10.69
CA GLU A 46 -8.37 -8.82 -9.99
C GLU A 46 -8.33 -8.66 -8.47
N ASP A 47 -7.16 -8.35 -7.91
CA ASP A 47 -6.95 -8.22 -6.46
C ASP A 47 -6.46 -6.82 -6.04
N GLY A 48 -6.37 -5.89 -6.99
CA GLY A 48 -5.82 -4.56 -6.78
C GLY A 48 -4.31 -4.54 -6.51
N GLY A 49 -3.57 -5.57 -6.91
CA GLY A 49 -2.14 -5.70 -6.64
C GLY A 49 -1.83 -6.17 -5.21
N GLY A 50 -2.81 -6.72 -4.49
CA GLY A 50 -2.65 -7.19 -3.11
C GLY A 50 -1.65 -8.35 -2.98
N ALA A 51 -1.72 -9.34 -3.87
CA ALA A 51 -0.80 -10.48 -3.91
C ALA A 51 0.61 -10.04 -4.29
N ALA A 52 0.75 -9.16 -5.28
CA ALA A 52 2.05 -8.62 -5.68
C ALA A 52 2.69 -7.78 -4.57
N LEU A 53 1.90 -6.94 -3.89
CA LEU A 53 2.37 -6.17 -2.73
C LEU A 53 2.84 -7.09 -1.61
N ARG A 54 2.06 -8.13 -1.29
CA ARG A 54 2.44 -9.14 -0.30
C ARG A 54 3.73 -9.84 -0.69
N ALA A 55 3.84 -10.32 -1.92
CA ALA A 55 5.03 -10.99 -2.43
C ALA A 55 6.25 -10.06 -2.34
N TRP A 56 6.12 -8.81 -2.75
CA TRP A 56 7.21 -7.85 -2.72
C TRP A 56 7.66 -7.47 -1.29
N LEU A 57 6.73 -7.29 -0.36
CA LEU A 57 7.02 -6.99 1.05
C LEU A 57 7.65 -8.17 1.80
N THR A 58 7.33 -9.40 1.40
CA THR A 58 7.82 -10.63 2.04
C THR A 58 9.04 -11.23 1.35
N GLN A 59 9.35 -10.77 0.14
CA GLN A 59 10.58 -11.14 -0.57
C GLN A 59 11.80 -10.75 0.27
N THR A 60 12.68 -11.73 0.49
CA THR A 60 13.98 -11.54 1.16
C THR A 60 14.71 -10.34 0.56
N ALA A 61 15.15 -9.44 1.43
CA ALA A 61 15.94 -8.28 1.04
C ALA A 61 17.43 -8.55 1.29
N ASP A 62 18.30 -7.97 0.48
CA ASP A 62 19.75 -8.10 0.63
C ASP A 62 20.27 -7.52 1.94
N THR A 63 19.54 -6.55 2.49
CA THR A 63 19.86 -5.91 3.76
C THR A 63 18.60 -5.59 4.57
N PRO A 64 18.71 -5.55 5.91
CA PRO A 64 17.65 -5.07 6.80
C PRO A 64 17.10 -3.69 6.44
N ILE A 65 17.99 -2.76 6.04
CA ILE A 65 17.59 -1.40 5.64
C ILE A 65 16.71 -1.40 4.38
N VAL A 66 16.96 -2.29 3.42
CA VAL A 66 16.10 -2.45 2.24
C VAL A 66 14.72 -2.98 2.64
N ALA A 67 14.65 -3.99 3.51
CA ALA A 67 13.37 -4.51 4.02
C ALA A 67 12.54 -3.42 4.72
N ALA A 68 13.18 -2.63 5.58
CA ALA A 68 12.56 -1.50 6.27
C ALA A 68 12.14 -0.38 5.31
N SER A 69 12.92 -0.12 4.25
CA SER A 69 12.61 0.90 3.25
C SER A 69 11.39 0.54 2.42
N LYS A 70 11.24 -0.73 1.99
CA LYS A 70 10.02 -1.21 1.32
C LYS A 70 8.77 -0.88 2.13
N LEU A 71 8.79 -1.21 3.42
CA LEU A 71 7.66 -0.93 4.32
C LEU A 71 7.39 0.57 4.46
N ARG A 72 8.42 1.39 4.71
CA ARG A 72 8.27 2.85 4.85
C ARG A 72 7.66 3.47 3.59
N THR A 73 8.07 3.02 2.41
CA THR A 73 7.53 3.47 1.13
C THR A 73 6.03 3.17 1.02
N VAL A 74 5.59 1.96 1.36
CA VAL A 74 4.17 1.60 1.33
C VAL A 74 3.37 2.41 2.35
N VAL A 75 3.88 2.54 3.58
CA VAL A 75 3.26 3.34 4.64
C VAL A 75 3.13 4.81 4.21
N GLY A 76 4.14 5.36 3.54
CA GLY A 76 4.11 6.72 2.99
C GLY A 76 2.98 6.92 1.98
N HIS A 77 2.85 6.02 1.01
CA HIS A 77 1.75 6.09 0.03
C HIS A 77 0.37 5.89 0.66
N LEU A 78 0.25 4.95 1.61
CA LEU A 78 -1.01 4.74 2.33
C LEU A 78 -1.41 5.98 3.14
N ASN A 79 -0.47 6.65 3.80
CA ASN A 79 -0.76 7.90 4.52
C ASN A 79 -1.34 8.96 3.58
N GLU A 80 -0.77 9.15 2.39
CA GLU A 80 -1.28 10.09 1.39
C GLU A 80 -2.70 9.70 0.93
N VAL A 81 -2.90 8.43 0.56
CA VAL A 81 -4.19 7.94 0.05
C VAL A 81 -5.30 7.97 1.10
N ILE A 82 -4.97 7.69 2.36
CA ILE A 82 -5.95 7.59 3.45
C ILE A 82 -6.28 8.98 4.00
N LYS A 83 -5.31 9.89 4.08
CA LYS A 83 -5.54 11.29 4.45
C LYS A 83 -6.54 11.95 3.50
N ASP A 84 -6.47 11.61 2.22
CA ASP A 84 -7.40 12.08 1.18
C ASP A 84 -8.84 11.54 1.34
N ARG A 85 -9.09 10.61 2.27
CA ARG A 85 -10.40 9.99 2.50
C ARG A 85 -10.99 10.31 3.88
N ALA A 86 -10.27 11.06 4.70
CA ALA A 86 -10.63 11.28 6.10
C ALA A 86 -11.70 12.39 6.31
N SER A 87 -11.95 13.24 5.31
CA SER A 87 -12.93 14.35 5.39
C SER A 87 -13.55 14.72 4.04
N ALA A 88 -14.77 15.26 4.01
CA ALA A 88 -15.43 15.66 2.75
C ALA A 88 -14.59 16.60 1.84
N GLU A 89 -13.72 17.46 2.37
CA GLU A 89 -12.80 18.28 1.57
C GLU A 89 -11.69 17.45 0.92
N SER A 90 -11.14 16.49 1.66
CA SER A 90 -10.12 15.56 1.18
C SER A 90 -10.65 14.67 0.04
N TRP A 91 -11.96 14.41 0.02
CA TRP A 91 -12.65 13.61 -1.01
C TRP A 91 -12.63 14.25 -2.40
N ALA A 92 -12.67 15.58 -2.49
CA ALA A 92 -12.54 16.29 -3.77
C ALA A 92 -11.13 16.14 -4.35
N LEU A 93 -10.10 16.20 -3.48
CA LEU A 93 -8.70 16.00 -3.85
C LEU A 93 -8.44 14.55 -4.28
N ALA A 94 -9.00 13.56 -3.59
CA ALA A 94 -8.92 12.16 -3.97
C ALA A 94 -9.50 11.92 -5.37
N LYS A 95 -10.67 12.51 -5.66
CA LYS A 95 -11.29 12.46 -6.99
C LYS A 95 -10.41 13.11 -8.05
N GLN A 96 -9.81 14.26 -7.75
CA GLN A 96 -8.90 14.94 -8.68
C GLN A 96 -7.65 14.11 -8.97
N ARG A 97 -7.02 13.51 -7.94
CA ARG A 97 -5.88 12.60 -8.10
C ARG A 97 -6.25 11.39 -8.96
N MET A 98 -7.43 10.81 -8.74
CA MET A 98 -7.92 9.70 -9.57
C MET A 98 -8.08 10.10 -11.04
N VAL A 99 -8.63 11.28 -11.31
CA VAL A 99 -8.74 11.81 -12.68
C VAL A 99 -7.37 12.00 -13.31
N SER A 100 -6.40 12.53 -12.56
CA SER A 100 -5.02 12.69 -13.03
C SER A 100 -4.33 11.34 -13.30
N SER A 101 -4.51 10.35 -12.43
CA SER A 101 -4.01 8.98 -12.64
C SER A 101 -4.63 8.33 -13.87
N ALA A 102 -5.94 8.50 -14.08
CA ALA A 102 -6.63 8.02 -15.28
C ALA A 102 -6.10 8.71 -16.55
N ALA A 103 -5.80 10.01 -16.49
CA ALA A 103 -5.17 10.73 -17.60
C ALA A 103 -3.76 10.20 -17.90
N ALA A 104 -2.96 9.93 -16.86
CA ALA A 104 -1.63 9.32 -17.00
C ALA A 104 -1.70 7.92 -17.61
N ILE A 105 -2.61 7.06 -17.15
CA ILE A 105 -2.85 5.72 -17.72
C ILE A 105 -3.23 5.83 -19.20
N ARG A 106 -4.12 6.76 -19.55
CA ARG A 106 -4.56 6.96 -20.95
C ARG A 106 -3.39 7.36 -21.86
N ALA A 107 -2.49 8.20 -21.35
CA ALA A 107 -1.33 8.71 -22.08
C ALA A 107 -0.13 7.74 -22.11
N ASP A 108 -0.14 6.66 -21.33
CA ASP A 108 0.95 5.69 -21.30
C ASP A 108 0.90 4.75 -22.49
N GLU A 109 1.57 5.13 -23.58
CA GLU A 109 1.66 4.34 -24.81
C GLU A 109 2.45 3.04 -24.66
N THR A 110 3.25 2.90 -23.60
CA THR A 110 4.08 1.70 -23.35
C THR A 110 3.30 0.57 -22.71
N MET A 111 2.15 0.87 -22.11
CA MET A 111 1.24 -0.10 -21.53
C MET A 111 0.45 -0.85 -22.61
N GLU A 112 0.33 -2.17 -22.47
CA GLU A 112 -0.53 -3.00 -23.33
C GLU A 112 -1.98 -2.46 -23.36
N ALA A 113 -2.60 -2.43 -24.54
CA ALA A 113 -3.91 -1.80 -24.73
C ALA A 113 -5.00 -2.41 -23.82
N SER A 114 -5.05 -3.74 -23.73
CA SER A 114 -5.95 -4.49 -22.86
C SER A 114 -5.80 -4.06 -21.39
N ARG A 115 -4.56 -4.06 -20.89
CA ARG A 115 -4.21 -3.62 -19.53
C ARG A 115 -4.60 -2.17 -19.28
N ARG A 116 -4.36 -1.29 -20.26
CA ARG A 116 -4.73 0.13 -20.17
C ARG A 116 -6.23 0.32 -20.03
N GLU A 117 -7.03 -0.41 -20.81
CA GLU A 117 -8.49 -0.40 -20.72
C GLU A 117 -8.99 -0.87 -19.35
N GLU A 118 -8.47 -1.99 -18.83
CA GLU A 118 -8.85 -2.50 -17.51
C GLU A 118 -8.52 -1.50 -16.39
N MET A 119 -7.35 -0.86 -16.48
CA MET A 119 -6.92 0.15 -15.51
C MET A 119 -7.79 1.41 -15.55
N LEU A 120 -8.18 1.86 -16.74
CA LEU A 120 -9.14 2.96 -16.89
C LEU A 120 -10.51 2.59 -16.34
N ALA A 121 -11.00 1.38 -16.59
CA ALA A 121 -12.25 0.87 -16.04
C ALA A 121 -12.20 0.80 -14.50
N MET A 122 -11.07 0.40 -13.93
CA MET A 122 -10.88 0.46 -12.48
C MET A 122 -10.93 1.89 -11.95
N ALA A 123 -10.15 2.82 -12.53
CA ALA A 123 -10.14 4.21 -12.10
C ALA A 123 -11.55 4.83 -12.13
N GLN A 124 -12.33 4.48 -13.15
CA GLN A 124 -13.71 4.92 -13.27
C GLN A 124 -14.63 4.30 -12.20
N ARG A 125 -14.54 2.99 -11.93
CA ARG A 125 -15.27 2.34 -10.82
C ARG A 125 -14.96 2.98 -9.47
N VAL A 126 -13.69 3.29 -9.20
CA VAL A 126 -13.30 3.98 -7.96
C VAL A 126 -13.92 5.38 -7.94
N ALA A 127 -13.82 6.14 -9.04
CA ALA A 127 -14.38 7.49 -9.18
C ALA A 127 -15.90 7.55 -8.93
N GLU A 128 -16.64 6.55 -9.42
CA GLU A 128 -18.10 6.43 -9.25
C GLU A 128 -18.49 6.03 -7.83
N GLY A 129 -17.66 5.24 -7.14
CA GLY A 129 -17.88 4.80 -5.76
C GLY A 129 -17.71 5.90 -4.71
N PHE A 130 -17.16 7.06 -5.06
CA PHE A 130 -16.81 8.06 -4.04
C PHE A 130 -18.03 8.55 -3.20
N PRO A 131 -19.14 9.02 -3.78
CA PRO A 131 -20.23 9.60 -2.97
C PRO A 131 -20.87 8.63 -1.95
N ALA A 132 -20.92 7.34 -2.27
CA ALA A 132 -21.59 6.33 -1.45
C ALA A 132 -20.71 5.74 -0.33
N ARG A 133 -19.38 5.95 -0.39
CA ARG A 133 -18.40 5.28 0.49
C ARG A 133 -17.79 6.19 1.55
N HIS A 134 -18.35 7.38 1.79
CA HIS A 134 -17.81 8.37 2.73
C HIS A 134 -17.54 7.80 4.13
N GLN A 135 -18.54 7.13 4.71
CA GLN A 135 -18.44 6.53 6.03
C GLN A 135 -17.34 5.44 6.10
N ALA A 136 -17.27 4.58 5.07
CA ALA A 136 -16.22 3.57 4.98
C ALA A 136 -14.82 4.17 4.87
N GLY A 137 -14.68 5.34 4.24
CA GLY A 137 -13.41 6.09 4.19
C GLY A 137 -12.98 6.64 5.55
N ILE A 138 -13.92 7.14 6.36
CA ILE A 138 -13.67 7.60 7.74
C ILE A 138 -13.24 6.42 8.62
N GLU A 139 -13.93 5.28 8.50
CA GLU A 139 -13.60 4.06 9.25
C GLU A 139 -12.23 3.51 8.85
N LEU A 140 -11.92 3.50 7.55
CA LEU A 140 -10.60 3.16 7.03
C LEU A 140 -9.52 4.07 7.65
N ALA A 141 -9.73 5.39 7.63
CA ALA A 141 -8.78 6.35 8.20
C ALA A 141 -8.57 6.16 9.70
N THR A 142 -9.65 5.91 10.45
CA THR A 142 -9.58 5.65 11.89
C THR A 142 -8.80 4.37 12.19
N SER A 143 -9.08 3.29 11.44
CA SER A 143 -8.38 2.02 11.59
C SER A 143 -6.89 2.13 11.23
N TRP A 144 -6.56 2.91 10.20
CA TRP A 144 -5.20 3.19 9.78
C TRP A 144 -4.42 3.95 10.84
N GLU A 145 -4.98 5.01 11.41
CA GLU A 145 -4.32 5.77 12.47
C GLU A 145 -4.05 4.90 13.71
N THR A 146 -4.98 4.02 14.06
CA THR A 146 -4.81 3.04 15.15
C THR A 146 -3.63 2.10 14.89
N LEU A 147 -3.54 1.54 13.68
CA LEU A 147 -2.44 0.69 13.25
C LEU A 147 -1.12 1.46 13.22
N ARG A 148 -1.12 2.69 12.71
CA ARG A 148 0.07 3.53 12.57
C ARG A 148 0.66 3.93 13.92
N ALA A 149 -0.19 4.25 14.89
CA ALA A 149 0.25 4.61 16.24
C ALA A 149 0.94 3.44 16.96
N SER A 150 0.52 2.20 16.70
CA SER A 150 0.96 1.02 17.44
C SER A 150 1.90 0.10 16.66
N GLY A 151 1.49 -0.38 15.49
CA GLY A 151 2.18 -1.40 14.70
C GLY A 151 3.08 -0.87 13.58
N LEU A 152 2.88 0.36 13.13
CA LEU A 152 3.63 0.97 12.00
C LEU A 152 4.27 2.32 12.33
N SER A 153 4.49 2.62 13.61
CA SER A 153 5.15 3.86 14.02
C SER A 153 6.61 3.88 13.56
N THR A 154 7.20 5.08 13.41
CA THR A 154 8.63 5.21 13.06
C THR A 154 9.51 4.41 14.01
N THR A 155 9.19 4.44 15.30
CA THR A 155 9.87 3.65 16.34
C THR A 155 9.70 2.16 16.11
N ALA A 156 8.48 1.66 15.89
CA ALA A 156 8.22 0.24 15.67
C ALA A 156 8.96 -0.30 14.43
N ILE A 157 8.98 0.47 13.34
CA ILE A 157 9.72 0.11 12.12
C ILE A 157 11.23 0.10 12.38
N LYS A 158 11.75 1.08 13.14
CA LYS A 158 13.19 1.15 13.48
C LYS A 158 13.63 0.01 14.38
N GLU A 159 12.85 -0.31 15.42
CA GLU A 159 13.12 -1.46 16.30
C GLU A 159 13.11 -2.77 15.53
N TRP A 160 12.18 -2.92 14.57
CA TRP A 160 12.17 -4.09 13.70
C TRP A 160 13.41 -4.17 12.80
N GLU A 161 13.83 -3.06 12.19
CA GLU A 161 15.06 -2.97 11.40
C GLU A 161 16.30 -3.36 12.23
N ASP A 162 16.39 -2.86 13.47
CA ASP A 162 17.51 -3.17 14.37
C ASP A 162 17.56 -4.65 14.76
N ARG A 163 16.40 -5.28 14.97
CA ARG A 163 16.33 -6.73 15.21
C ARG A 163 16.79 -7.55 13.99
N LEU A 164 16.38 -7.14 12.79
CA LEU A 164 16.84 -7.79 11.55
C LEU A 164 18.35 -7.65 11.38
N GLN A 165 18.90 -6.46 11.68
CA GLN A 165 20.33 -6.19 11.62
C GLN A 165 21.12 -7.01 12.64
N ALA A 166 20.63 -7.14 13.87
CA ALA A 166 21.24 -8.00 14.89
C ALA A 166 21.25 -9.49 14.46
N ALA A 167 20.16 -9.97 13.86
CA ALA A 167 20.06 -11.34 13.36
C ALA A 167 21.02 -11.61 12.19
N ASP A 168 21.13 -10.67 11.24
CA ASP A 168 22.08 -10.74 10.12
C ASP A 168 23.53 -10.71 10.60
N TRP A 169 23.87 -9.91 11.61
CA TRP A 169 25.20 -9.96 12.21
C TRP A 169 25.49 -11.28 12.92
N ALA A 170 24.52 -11.85 13.62
CA ALA A 170 24.68 -13.12 14.31
C ALA A 170 24.91 -14.29 13.33
N SER A 171 24.26 -14.29 12.17
CA SER A 171 24.42 -15.33 11.15
C SER A 171 25.77 -15.27 10.41
N ARG A 172 26.46 -14.13 10.46
CA ARG A 172 27.76 -13.89 9.79
C ARG A 172 28.97 -14.16 10.68
N LYS A 173 28.80 -14.44 11.98
CA LYS A 173 29.93 -14.76 12.87
C LYS A 173 30.43 -16.19 12.56
N PRO A 174 31.75 -16.39 12.36
CA PRO A 174 32.29 -17.75 12.29
C PRO A 174 32.05 -18.47 13.62
N GLN A 175 31.65 -19.75 13.53
CA GLN A 175 31.57 -20.65 14.69
C GLN A 175 32.95 -20.89 15.30
#